data_AF-A0A938SIG6-F1
#
_entry.id   AF-A0A938SIG6-F1
#
_cell.length_a   1.000
_cell.length_b   1.000
_cell.length_c   1.000
_cell.angle_alpha   90.00
_cell.angle_beta   90.00
_cell.angle_gamma   90.00
#
_symmetry.space_group_name_H-M   'P 1'
#
loop_
_entity.id
_entity.type
_entity.pdbx_description
1 polymer ?
#
loop_
_entity_poly.entity_id
_entity_poly.type
_entity_poly.pdbx_seq_one_letter_code
_entity_poly.pdbx_strand_id
1 'polypeptide(L)'
;MRPSACFRVVLWRSPRDPMKREAGVAERYGEALLTVAEKLGQVESISSHLKMLKAVLDAHPRLMAFLASPQIAAAEKRRLVRATLGQTLPATLV
;
A
#
# COMPACT_ATOMS: atom_id res chain seq x y z
N MET A 1 -4.23 50.30 9.39
CA MET A 1 -2.99 49.59 9.74
C MET A 1 -3.35 48.17 10.19
N ARG A 2 -2.51 47.20 9.81
CA ARG A 2 -2.81 45.77 9.64
C ARG A 2 -3.27 45.07 10.93
N PRO A 3 -4.30 44.19 10.88
CA PRO A 3 -4.56 43.25 11.96
C PRO A 3 -3.73 41.98 11.78
N SER A 4 -3.02 41.62 12.84
CA SER A 4 -2.51 40.28 13.12
C SER A 4 -3.69 39.35 13.45
N ALA A 5 -3.83 38.22 12.76
CA ALA A 5 -4.71 37.14 13.22
C ALA A 5 -4.36 35.78 12.58
N CYS A 6 -4.02 34.86 13.47
CA CYS A 6 -4.36 33.44 13.45
C CYS A 6 -4.05 32.62 12.20
N PHE A 7 -2.90 31.97 12.29
CA PHE A 7 -2.62 30.63 11.76
C PHE A 7 -3.76 29.66 12.14
N ARG A 8 -4.79 29.58 11.28
CA ARG A 8 -5.90 28.65 11.44
C ARG A 8 -5.76 27.53 10.41
N VAL A 9 -4.95 26.54 10.81
CA VAL A 9 -5.17 25.14 10.44
C VAL A 9 -6.68 24.86 10.60
N VAL A 10 -7.25 24.10 9.66
CA VAL A 10 -8.69 23.78 9.48
C VAL A 10 -9.29 24.51 8.28
N LEU A 11 -8.98 24.00 7.09
CA LEU A 11 -9.94 23.99 5.98
C LEU A 11 -9.54 22.96 4.92
N TRP A 12 -9.74 21.68 5.24
CA TRP A 12 -9.95 20.65 4.21
C TRP A 12 -11.27 19.93 4.50
N ARG A 13 -12.35 20.55 4.03
CA ARG A 13 -13.66 19.92 3.89
C ARG A 13 -14.14 20.18 2.45
N SER A 14 -13.39 19.64 1.49
CA SER A 14 -13.80 19.61 0.10
C SER A 14 -14.62 18.34 -0.20
N PRO A 15 -15.56 18.38 -1.15
CA PRO A 15 -16.56 17.36 -1.36
C PRO A 15 -15.95 16.08 -1.95
N ARG A 16 -16.59 14.95 -1.66
CA ARG A 16 -16.23 13.58 -2.03
C ARG A 16 -15.72 13.44 -3.48
N ASP A 17 -14.42 13.24 -3.64
CA ASP A 17 -13.79 12.83 -4.89
C ASP A 17 -13.25 11.38 -4.74
N PRO A 18 -13.86 10.37 -5.38
CA PRO A 18 -13.60 8.96 -5.10
C PRO A 18 -12.21 8.48 -5.56
N MET A 19 -11.54 9.15 -6.51
CA MET A 19 -10.23 8.71 -7.01
C MET A 19 -9.04 9.16 -6.15
N LYS A 20 -9.17 10.21 -5.32
CA LYS A 20 -8.07 10.69 -4.46
C LYS A 20 -7.84 9.86 -3.19
N ARG A 21 -8.78 8.99 -2.82
CA ARG A 21 -8.66 8.19 -1.59
C ARG A 21 -7.63 7.08 -1.72
N GLU A 22 -7.47 6.48 -2.90
CA GLU A 22 -6.58 5.34 -3.11
C GLU A 22 -5.10 5.76 -3.03
N ALA A 23 -4.75 6.91 -3.61
CA ALA A 23 -3.40 7.47 -3.54
C ALA A 23 -2.95 7.69 -2.09
N GLY A 24 -3.81 8.30 -1.27
CA GLY A 24 -3.51 8.52 0.14
C GLY A 24 -3.49 7.24 0.99
N VAL A 25 -4.08 6.14 0.53
CA VAL A 25 -4.04 4.85 1.23
C VAL A 25 -2.73 4.13 0.93
N ALA A 26 -2.31 4.10 -0.34
CA ALA A 26 -1.04 3.48 -0.73
C ALA A 26 0.16 4.16 -0.06
N GLU A 27 0.18 5.49 -0.02
CA GLU A 27 1.22 6.28 0.64
C GLU A 27 1.33 5.95 2.14
N ARG A 28 0.19 5.94 2.85
CA ARG A 28 0.16 5.59 4.29
C ARG A 28 0.64 4.18 4.57
N TYR A 29 0.26 3.20 3.73
CA TYR A 29 0.75 1.82 3.90
C TYR A 29 2.23 1.69 3.56
N GLY A 30 2.73 2.45 2.57
CA GLY A 30 4.15 2.54 2.26
C GLY A 30 4.97 3.10 3.42
N GLU A 31 4.54 4.22 3.99
CA GLU A 31 5.17 4.84 5.17
C GLU A 31 5.16 3.91 6.39
N ALA A 32 4.02 3.27 6.66
CA ALA A 32 3.90 2.33 7.77
C ALA A 32 4.84 1.12 7.59
N LEU A 33 4.92 0.58 6.38
CA LEU A 33 5.81 -0.53 6.06
C LEU A 33 7.29 -0.13 6.18
N LEU A 34 7.65 1.05 5.68
CA LEU A 34 9.01 1.59 5.81
C LEU A 34 9.39 1.79 7.28
N THR A 35 8.50 2.39 8.08
CA THR A 35 8.71 2.61 9.51
C THR A 35 8.96 1.29 10.24
N VAL A 36 8.21 0.22 9.91
CA VAL A 36 8.43 -1.11 10.48
C VAL A 36 9.76 -1.70 10.00
N ALA A 37 10.09 -1.55 8.72
CA ALA A 37 11.35 -2.03 8.16
C ALA A 37 12.58 -1.37 8.81
N GLU A 38 12.52 -0.06 9.06
CA GLU A 38 13.57 0.70 9.75
C GLU A 38 13.74 0.24 11.19
N LYS A 39 12.64 0.06 11.93
CA LYS A 39 12.66 -0.44 13.31
C LYS A 39 13.28 -1.83 13.43
N LEU A 40 13.12 -2.67 12.41
CA LEU A 40 13.67 -4.02 12.36
C LEU A 40 15.06 -4.09 11.72
N GLY A 41 15.59 -2.98 11.18
CA GLY A 41 16.84 -2.97 10.42
C GLY A 41 16.79 -3.76 9.11
N GLN A 42 15.60 -3.98 8.55
CA GLN A 42 15.34 -4.86 7.41
C GLN A 42 14.98 -4.12 6.11
N VAL A 43 15.30 -2.83 6.01
CA VAL A 43 14.95 -1.96 4.88
C VAL A 43 15.37 -2.55 3.53
N GLU A 44 16.61 -3.00 3.40
CA GLU A 44 17.13 -3.57 2.15
C GLU A 44 16.43 -4.88 1.75
N SER A 45 16.20 -5.76 2.73
CA SER A 45 15.51 -7.04 2.51
C SER A 45 14.08 -6.81 2.04
N ILE A 46 13.33 -5.94 2.73
CA ILE A 46 11.95 -5.59 2.37
C ILE A 46 11.90 -4.89 1.01
N SER A 47 12.82 -3.97 0.73
CA SER A 47 12.95 -3.31 -0.57
C SER A 47 13.17 -4.32 -1.70
N SER A 48 14.07 -5.29 -1.52
CA SER A 48 14.32 -6.36 -2.49
C SER A 48 13.07 -7.22 -2.72
N HIS A 49 12.38 -7.60 -1.66
CA HIS A 49 11.13 -8.36 -1.75
C HIS A 49 10.01 -7.60 -2.47
N LEU A 50 9.85 -6.30 -2.21
CA LEU A 50 8.87 -5.45 -2.92
C LEU A 50 9.22 -5.31 -4.40
N LYS A 51 10.50 -5.19 -4.76
CA LYS A 51 10.96 -5.17 -6.16
C LYS A 51 10.64 -6.49 -6.86
N MET A 52 10.87 -7.62 -6.19
CA MET A 52 10.53 -8.94 -6.73
C MET A 52 9.01 -9.09 -6.92
N LEU A 53 8.21 -8.69 -5.93
CA LEU A 53 6.75 -8.69 -6.02
C LEU A 53 6.27 -7.85 -7.21
N LYS A 54 6.84 -6.66 -7.39
CA LYS A 54 6.54 -5.80 -8.53
C LYS A 54 6.88 -6.50 -9.86
N ALA A 55 8.05 -7.12 -9.97
CA ALA A 55 8.45 -7.85 -11.18
C ALA A 55 7.48 -9.00 -11.51
N VAL A 56 7.00 -9.74 -10.51
CA VAL A 56 6.01 -10.82 -10.70
C VAL A 56 4.67 -10.26 -11.18
N LEU A 57 4.20 -9.16 -10.58
CA LEU A 57 2.96 -8.50 -11.00
C LEU A 57 3.05 -7.93 -12.41
N ASP A 58 4.20 -7.34 -12.76
CA ASP A 58 4.46 -6.80 -14.09
C ASP A 58 4.56 -7.93 -15.14
N ALA A 59 5.17 -9.08 -14.79
CA ALA A 59 5.27 -10.26 -15.66
C ALA A 59 3.93 -11.00 -15.86
N HIS A 60 2.98 -10.85 -14.93
CA HIS A 60 1.70 -11.55 -14.96
C HIS A 60 0.49 -10.59 -14.85
N PRO A 61 0.10 -9.89 -15.92
CA PRO A 61 -0.99 -8.93 -15.91
C PRO A 61 -2.35 -9.51 -15.46
N ARG A 62 -2.58 -10.80 -15.73
CA ARG A 62 -3.79 -11.52 -15.28
C ARG A 62 -3.86 -11.64 -13.76
N LEU A 63 -2.71 -11.79 -13.08
CA LEU A 63 -2.65 -11.82 -11.62
C LEU A 63 -3.03 -10.45 -11.04
N MET A 64 -2.56 -9.36 -11.64
CA MET A 64 -2.97 -8.01 -11.26
C MET A 64 -4.50 -7.84 -11.42
N ALA A 65 -5.05 -8.20 -12.59
CA ALA A 65 -6.49 -8.10 -12.85
C ALA A 65 -7.33 -8.90 -11.83
N PHE A 66 -6.86 -10.09 -11.44
CA PHE A 66 -7.47 -10.89 -10.39
C PHE A 66 -7.45 -10.17 -9.03
N LEU A 67 -6.31 -9.62 -8.63
CA LEU A 67 -6.19 -8.90 -7.35
C LEU A 67 -7.01 -7.61 -7.32
N ALA A 68 -7.13 -6.92 -8.46
CA ALA A 68 -7.94 -5.71 -8.62
C ALA A 68 -9.45 -5.97 -8.70
N SER A 69 -9.88 -7.18 -9.09
CA SER A 69 -11.30 -7.48 -9.28
C SER A 69 -12.09 -7.43 -7.96
N PRO A 70 -13.09 -6.54 -7.81
CA PRO A 70 -13.87 -6.43 -6.58
C PRO A 70 -14.85 -7.59 -6.38
N GLN A 71 -15.14 -8.35 -7.43
CA GLN A 71 -16.09 -9.49 -7.39
C GLN A 71 -15.51 -10.71 -6.67
N ILE A 72 -14.18 -10.77 -6.55
CA ILE A 72 -13.49 -11.88 -5.89
C ILE A 72 -13.43 -11.60 -4.40
N ALA A 73 -13.98 -12.51 -3.60
CA ALA A 73 -13.97 -12.41 -2.15
C ALA A 73 -12.53 -12.25 -1.61
N ALA A 74 -12.35 -11.37 -0.62
CA ALA A 74 -11.05 -11.13 -0.01
C ALA A 74 -10.42 -12.40 0.60
N ALA A 75 -11.24 -13.36 1.04
CA ALA A 75 -10.76 -14.66 1.52
C ALA A 75 -10.03 -15.43 0.41
N GLU A 76 -10.58 -15.44 -0.81
CA GLU A 76 -9.98 -16.15 -1.94
C GLU A 76 -8.72 -15.46 -2.45
N LYS A 77 -8.72 -14.12 -2.48
CA LYS A 77 -7.50 -13.35 -2.77
C LYS A 77 -6.37 -13.67 -1.78
N ARG A 78 -6.68 -13.69 -0.48
CA ARG A 78 -5.69 -14.02 0.57
C ARG A 78 -5.18 -15.46 0.44
N ARG A 79 -6.06 -16.42 0.13
CA ARG A 79 -5.66 -17.81 -0.09
C ARG A 79 -4.67 -17.93 -1.25
N LEU A 80 -4.97 -17.27 -2.37
CA LEU A 80 -4.10 -17.30 -3.54
C LEU A 80 -2.75 -16.63 -3.25
N VAL A 81 -2.75 -15.44 -2.63
CA VAL A 81 -1.54 -14.74 -2.22
C VAL A 81 -0.69 -15.61 -1.29
N ARG A 82 -1.27 -16.27 -0.28
CA ARG A 82 -0.51 -17.18 0.60
C ARG A 82 0.07 -18.37 -0.15
N ALA A 83 -0.69 -18.96 -1.08
CA ALA A 83 -0.25 -20.13 -1.83
C ALA A 83 0.91 -19.83 -2.80
N THR A 84 0.89 -18.65 -3.45
CA THR A 84 1.89 -18.29 -4.45
C THR A 84 3.07 -17.49 -3.88
N LEU A 85 2.80 -16.59 -2.94
CA LEU A 85 3.79 -15.64 -2.40
C LEU A 85 4.27 -16.03 -1.00
N GLY A 86 3.54 -16.86 -0.27
CA GLY A 86 3.95 -17.34 1.06
C GLY A 86 5.18 -18.26 1.04
N GLN A 87 5.58 -18.76 -0.13
CA GLN A 87 6.85 -19.50 -0.30
C GLN A 87 8.04 -18.60 -0.63
N THR A 88 7.79 -17.36 -1.05
CA THR A 88 8.80 -16.45 -1.62
C THR A 88 9.01 -15.20 -0.76
N LEU A 89 8.00 -14.79 0.02
CA LEU A 89 8.05 -13.61 0.88
C LEU A 89 8.11 -14.01 2.37
N PRO A 90 8.83 -13.24 3.20
CA PRO A 90 8.86 -13.46 4.64
C PRO A 90 7.47 -13.28 5.25
N ALA A 91 7.16 -14.06 6.30
CA ALA A 91 5.87 -14.06 6.99
C ALA A 91 5.44 -12.69 7.53
N THR A 92 6.38 -11.75 7.69
CA THR A 92 6.11 -10.36 8.09
C THR A 92 5.28 -9.58 7.05
N LEU A 93 5.22 -10.03 5.79
CA LEU A 93 4.53 -9.34 4.69
C LEU A 93 3.21 -10.01 4.23
N VAL A 94 2.82 -11.17 4.79
CA VAL A 94 1.72 -12.03 4.27
C VAL A 94 0.64 -12.34 5.31
#